data_AF-A0A0M1I1F7-F1
#
_entry.id   AF-A0A0M1I1F7-F1
#
_cell.length_a   1.000
_cell.length_b   1.000
_cell.length_c   1.000
_cell.angle_alpha   90.00
_cell.angle_beta   90.00
_cell.angle_gamma   90.00
#
_symmetry.space_group_name_H-M   'P 1'
#
loop_
_entity.id
_entity.type
_entity.pdbx_description
1 polymer ?
#
loop_
_entity_poly.entity_id
_entity_poly.type
_entity_poly.pdbx_seq_one_letter_code
_entity_poly.pdbx_strand_id
1 'polypeptide(L)'
;MELLKTALVKKESRSSNFSEVKVINLENGIKRLVFGKLVNVLHIDYSQDLSNLRKDIQLSLNALAESSFRHKLSFWTKEVYVHQGGHHIDVVDNGKGSLGWLIVEDHITDEYMGNLHKKSDED
;
A
#
# COMPACT_ATOMS: atom_id res chain seq x y z
N MET A 1 -16.08 17.74 -0.15
CA MET A 1 -14.78 18.32 -0.57
C MET A 1 -13.93 18.78 0.64
N GLU A 2 -13.95 18.07 1.78
CA GLU A 2 -13.31 18.59 3.02
C GLU A 2 -12.28 17.65 3.67
N LEU A 3 -12.17 16.39 3.23
CA LEU A 3 -11.21 15.43 3.80
C LEU A 3 -9.73 15.75 3.50
N LEU A 4 -9.43 16.44 2.38
CA LEU A 4 -8.06 16.78 1.98
C LEU A 4 -7.43 17.86 2.89
N LYS A 5 -8.22 18.79 3.44
CA LYS A 5 -7.70 19.89 4.26
C LYS A 5 -7.24 19.40 5.63
N THR A 6 -7.98 18.50 6.26
CA THR A 6 -7.67 17.97 7.61
C THR A 6 -6.43 17.08 7.62
N ALA A 7 -6.16 16.34 6.53
CA ALA A 7 -4.96 15.51 6.40
C ALA A 7 -3.67 16.35 6.24
N LEU A 8 -3.76 17.54 5.64
CA LEU A 8 -2.62 18.44 5.45
C LEU A 8 -2.19 19.14 6.74
N VAL A 9 -3.15 19.48 7.62
CA VAL A 9 -2.89 20.24 8.86
C VAL A 9 -2.21 19.39 9.96
N LYS A 10 -2.34 18.06 9.93
CA LYS A 10 -1.74 17.17 10.96
C LYS A 10 -0.29 16.71 10.63
N LYS A 11 0.36 17.33 9.64
CA LYS A 11 1.56 16.78 8.96
C LYS A 11 2.88 17.50 9.26
N GLU A 12 3.03 18.16 10.40
CA GLU A 12 4.29 18.86 10.75
C GLU A 12 5.30 18.04 11.59
N SER A 13 5.09 16.75 11.86
CA SER A 13 6.11 15.94 12.59
C SER A 13 6.39 14.54 12.06
N ARG A 14 5.88 14.17 10.89
CA ARG A 14 6.33 12.97 10.16
C ARG A 14 7.01 13.43 8.89
N SER A 15 8.34 13.39 8.84
CA SER A 15 9.13 13.62 7.63
C SER A 15 8.42 12.96 6.45
N SER A 16 7.92 13.74 5.51
CA SER A 16 7.09 13.28 4.39
C SER A 16 7.94 12.42 3.45
N ASN A 17 8.03 11.13 3.77
CA ASN A 17 8.89 10.15 3.11
C ASN A 17 8.14 9.24 2.13
N PHE A 18 6.89 9.57 1.78
CA PHE A 18 6.19 8.93 0.68
C PHE A 18 6.46 9.75 -0.56
N SER A 19 7.52 9.41 -1.30
CA SER A 19 7.89 10.15 -2.50
C SER A 19 6.85 9.96 -3.61
N GLU A 20 6.10 8.85 -3.61
CA GLU A 20 5.25 8.48 -4.73
C GLU A 20 3.98 7.70 -4.34
N VAL A 21 2.93 7.85 -5.15
CA VAL A 21 1.59 7.29 -4.96
C VAL A 21 1.05 6.76 -6.29
N LYS A 22 0.43 5.58 -6.29
CA LYS A 22 -0.30 4.98 -7.40
C LYS A 22 -1.74 4.67 -6.97
N VAL A 23 -2.68 4.84 -7.89
CA VAL A 23 -4.09 4.46 -7.71
C VAL A 23 -4.47 3.51 -8.83
N ILE A 24 -5.07 2.38 -8.48
CA ILE A 24 -5.43 1.31 -9.40
C ILE A 24 -6.90 1.00 -9.20
N ASN A 25 -7.65 0.94 -10.31
CA ASN A 25 -9.04 0.49 -10.28
C ASN A 25 -9.04 -1.04 -10.31
N LEU A 26 -9.60 -1.65 -9.28
CA LEU A 26 -9.86 -3.08 -9.22
C LEU A 26 -11.32 -3.36 -9.59
N GLU A 27 -11.69 -4.63 -9.64
CA GLU A 27 -13.08 -5.04 -9.85
C GLU A 27 -13.99 -4.60 -8.70
N ASN A 28 -15.31 -4.65 -8.94
CA ASN A 28 -16.35 -4.40 -7.92
C ASN A 28 -16.22 -3.04 -7.21
N GLY A 29 -15.79 -2.01 -7.95
CA GLY A 29 -15.72 -0.65 -7.45
C GLY A 29 -14.68 -0.41 -6.36
N ILE A 30 -13.72 -1.33 -6.21
CA ILE A 30 -12.60 -1.19 -5.29
C ILE A 30 -11.50 -0.37 -5.98
N LYS A 31 -10.92 0.58 -5.24
CA LYS A 31 -9.70 1.29 -5.64
C LYS A 31 -8.57 0.89 -4.70
N ARG A 32 -7.45 0.49 -5.29
CA ARG A 32 -6.22 0.22 -4.56
C ARG A 32 -5.31 1.42 -4.59
N LEU A 33 -4.93 1.88 -3.40
CA LEU A 33 -3.93 2.91 -3.17
C LEU A 33 -2.59 2.22 -2.85
N VAL A 34 -1.53 2.60 -3.55
CA VAL A 34 -0.17 2.09 -3.32
C VAL A 34 0.77 3.27 -3.11
N PHE A 35 1.47 3.33 -1.98
CA PHE A 35 2.34 4.44 -1.64
C PHE A 35 3.53 3.99 -0.79
N GLY A 36 4.66 4.71 -0.86
CA GLY A 36 5.89 4.19 -0.26
C GLY A 36 7.15 4.70 -0.94
N LYS A 37 8.29 4.47 -0.27
CA LYS A 37 9.63 4.71 -0.85
C LYS A 37 9.98 3.77 -2.01
N LEU A 38 9.37 2.58 -2.06
CA LEU A 38 9.74 1.51 -2.99
C LEU A 38 8.75 1.33 -4.16
N VAL A 39 7.73 2.18 -4.27
CA VAL A 39 6.64 2.05 -5.26
C VAL A 39 7.14 2.01 -6.72
N ASN A 40 8.21 2.72 -7.03
CA ASN A 40 8.83 2.73 -8.35
C ASN A 40 10.09 1.87 -8.46
N VAL A 41 10.50 1.25 -7.36
CA VAL A 41 11.61 0.29 -7.34
C VAL A 41 11.08 -1.12 -7.60
N LEU A 42 9.92 -1.44 -7.01
CA LEU A 42 9.30 -2.75 -7.15
C LEU A 42 8.36 -2.77 -8.36
N HIS A 43 8.81 -3.45 -9.41
CA HIS A 43 8.01 -3.70 -10.61
C HIS A 43 7.12 -4.93 -10.40
N ILE A 44 6.06 -4.75 -9.61
CA ILE A 44 5.08 -5.80 -9.28
C ILE A 44 3.75 -5.44 -9.95
N ASP A 45 3.00 -6.44 -10.40
CA ASP A 45 1.60 -6.22 -10.76
C ASP A 45 0.80 -5.95 -9.50
N TYR A 46 0.35 -4.71 -9.31
CA TYR A 46 -0.41 -4.32 -8.13
C TYR A 46 -1.93 -4.59 -8.27
N SER A 47 -2.40 -5.13 -9.40
CA SER A 47 -3.82 -5.39 -9.66
C SER A 47 -4.32 -6.75 -9.14
N GLN A 48 -3.41 -7.68 -8.82
CA GLN A 48 -3.69 -9.01 -8.25
C GLN A 48 -4.35 -8.96 -6.86
N ASP A 49 -4.89 -10.07 -6.37
CA ASP A 49 -5.44 -10.14 -5.01
C ASP A 49 -4.35 -9.91 -3.93
N LEU A 50 -4.75 -9.50 -2.73
CA LEU A 50 -3.82 -9.17 -1.65
C LEU A 50 -2.92 -10.34 -1.23
N SER A 51 -3.40 -11.60 -1.33
CA SER A 51 -2.61 -12.77 -0.91
C SER A 51 -1.45 -13.03 -1.85
N ASN A 52 -1.69 -12.97 -3.16
CA ASN A 52 -0.63 -13.09 -4.15
C ASN A 52 0.28 -11.86 -4.14
N LEU A 53 -0.29 -10.65 -4.04
CA LEU A 53 0.48 -9.43 -3.96
C LEU A 53 1.44 -9.43 -2.76
N ARG A 54 1.00 -9.96 -1.60
CA ARG A 54 1.86 -10.11 -0.42
C ARG A 54 3.09 -10.98 -0.71
N LYS A 55 2.91 -12.10 -1.42
CA LYS A 55 3.99 -13.04 -1.76
C LYS A 55 4.98 -12.39 -2.71
N ASP A 56 4.49 -11.69 -3.73
CA ASP A 56 5.34 -11.02 -4.72
C ASP A 56 6.13 -9.85 -4.12
N ILE A 57 5.53 -9.10 -3.20
CA ILE A 57 6.23 -8.07 -2.41
C ILE A 57 7.34 -8.73 -1.58
N GLN A 58 7.04 -9.82 -0.87
CA GLN A 58 8.03 -10.50 -0.05
C GLN A 58 9.20 -11.03 -0.90
N LEU A 59 8.90 -11.64 -2.06
CA LEU A 59 9.90 -12.13 -3.00
C LEU A 59 10.78 -10.99 -3.52
N SER A 60 10.17 -9.87 -3.90
CA SER A 60 10.89 -8.71 -4.43
C SER A 60 11.77 -8.05 -3.37
N LEU A 61 11.31 -7.98 -2.12
CA LEU A 61 12.11 -7.50 -1.00
C LEU A 61 13.29 -8.44 -0.72
N ASN A 62 13.11 -9.76 -0.78
CA ASN A 62 14.20 -10.72 -0.61
C ASN A 62 15.27 -10.56 -1.72
N ALA A 63 14.86 -10.35 -2.97
CA ALA A 63 15.79 -10.09 -4.08
C ALA A 63 16.51 -8.74 -3.93
N LEU A 64 15.80 -7.68 -3.53
CA LEU A 64 16.40 -6.37 -3.23
C LEU A 64 17.39 -6.46 -2.08
N ALA A 65 17.07 -7.29 -1.08
CA ALA A 65 18.03 -7.69 -0.07
C ALA A 65 19.22 -8.34 -0.77
N GLU A 66 19.13 -9.43 -1.49
CA GLU A 66 20.35 -10.13 -1.94
C GLU A 66 21.24 -9.33 -2.92
N SER A 67 20.73 -8.23 -3.47
CA SER A 67 21.47 -7.32 -4.35
C SER A 67 22.52 -6.44 -3.64
N SER A 68 23.46 -5.91 -4.43
CA SER A 68 24.42 -4.86 -4.00
C SER A 68 23.75 -3.57 -3.51
N PHE A 69 22.42 -3.47 -3.62
CA PHE A 69 21.61 -2.37 -3.10
C PHE A 69 21.42 -2.42 -1.57
N ARG A 70 21.72 -3.53 -0.86
CA ARG A 70 21.74 -3.55 0.63
C ARG A 70 22.61 -2.44 1.19
N HIS A 71 23.77 -2.21 0.58
CA HIS A 71 24.72 -1.22 1.05
C HIS A 71 24.18 0.23 0.96
N LYS A 72 23.18 0.48 0.10
CA LYS A 72 22.49 1.77 -0.01
C LYS A 72 21.27 1.88 0.92
N LEU A 73 20.73 0.75 1.39
CA LEU A 73 19.71 0.74 2.44
C LEU A 73 20.39 0.55 3.80
N SER A 74 20.85 1.65 4.39
CA SER A 74 21.38 1.71 5.77
C SER A 74 20.37 1.24 6.85
N PHE A 75 19.15 0.90 6.43
CA PHE A 75 18.01 0.47 7.23
C PHE A 75 17.69 -1.03 7.10
N TRP A 76 18.45 -1.82 6.31
CA TRP A 76 18.25 -3.28 6.16
C TRP A 76 18.80 -4.11 7.34
N THR A 77 19.26 -3.51 8.44
CA THR A 77 19.75 -4.26 9.62
C THR A 77 18.64 -4.87 10.47
N LYS A 78 17.39 -4.70 10.04
CA LYS A 78 16.17 -5.07 10.76
C LYS A 78 15.50 -6.25 10.05
N GLU A 79 14.88 -7.14 10.81
CA GLU A 79 14.05 -8.20 10.26
C GLU A 79 12.79 -7.57 9.65
N VAL A 80 12.70 -7.59 8.32
CA VAL A 80 11.63 -6.97 7.54
C VAL A 80 10.58 -8.02 7.18
N TYR A 81 9.31 -7.67 7.39
CA TYR A 81 8.17 -8.54 7.06
C TYR A 81 7.12 -7.80 6.25
N VAL A 82 6.41 -8.54 5.41
CA VAL A 82 5.21 -8.05 4.74
C VAL A 82 3.97 -8.44 5.56
N HIS A 83 3.41 -7.49 6.30
CA HIS A 83 2.16 -7.67 7.04
C HIS A 83 0.96 -7.53 6.11
N GLN A 84 -0.04 -8.41 6.24
CA GLN A 84 -1.31 -8.30 5.54
C GLN A 84 -2.46 -8.30 6.56
N GLY A 85 -3.31 -7.27 6.48
CA GLY A 85 -4.63 -7.22 7.11
C GLY A 85 -5.74 -7.53 6.12
N GLY A 86 -7.00 -7.32 6.51
CA GLY A 86 -8.16 -7.63 5.66
C GLY A 86 -8.22 -6.84 4.35
N HIS A 87 -7.75 -5.59 4.36
CA HIS A 87 -7.80 -4.67 3.20
C HIS A 87 -6.49 -3.90 2.99
N HIS A 88 -5.39 -4.32 3.61
CA HIS A 88 -4.13 -3.60 3.49
C HIS A 88 -2.91 -4.52 3.57
N ILE A 89 -1.81 -4.08 2.98
CA ILE A 89 -0.47 -4.65 3.12
C ILE A 89 0.48 -3.54 3.55
N ASP A 90 1.38 -3.84 4.49
CA ASP A 90 2.43 -2.94 4.94
C ASP A 90 3.75 -3.68 5.13
N VAL A 91 4.86 -3.00 4.83
CA VAL A 91 6.21 -3.48 5.10
C VAL A 91 6.64 -2.96 6.46
N VAL A 92 6.86 -3.89 7.41
CA VAL A 92 7.06 -3.58 8.84
C VAL A 92 8.37 -4.15 9.40
N ASP A 93 8.86 -3.54 10.47
CA ASP A 93 9.93 -4.06 11.34
C ASP A 93 9.37 -5.15 12.30
N ASN A 94 10.23 -6.02 12.85
CA ASN A 94 9.92 -7.10 13.80
C ASN A 94 9.26 -6.59 15.10
N GLY A 95 7.99 -6.20 15.01
CA GLY A 95 7.28 -5.55 16.11
C GLY A 95 6.24 -4.49 15.74
N LYS A 96 5.69 -4.50 14.53
CA LYS A 96 4.47 -3.76 14.09
C LYS A 96 4.62 -2.28 13.69
N GLY A 97 5.84 -1.75 13.64
CA GLY A 97 6.06 -0.40 13.10
C GLY A 97 6.11 -0.39 11.58
N SER A 98 5.21 0.36 10.93
CA SER A 98 5.31 0.64 9.48
C SER A 98 6.68 1.25 9.16
N LEU A 99 7.37 0.66 8.19
CA LEU A 99 8.62 1.22 7.69
C LEU A 99 8.38 2.33 6.65
N GLY A 100 7.14 2.49 6.18
CA GLY A 100 6.78 3.41 5.10
C GLY A 100 7.45 3.07 3.76
N TRP A 101 7.93 1.83 3.60
CA TRP A 101 8.61 1.39 2.39
C TRP A 101 7.62 1.09 1.27
N LEU A 102 6.55 0.39 1.60
CA LEU A 102 5.44 0.10 0.70
C LEU A 102 4.20 -0.18 1.53
N ILE A 103 3.14 0.56 1.25
CA ILE A 103 1.82 0.40 1.84
C ILE A 103 0.83 0.26 0.68
N VAL A 104 -0.06 -0.73 0.79
CA VAL A 104 -1.15 -1.00 -0.14
C VAL A 104 -2.44 -1.00 0.64
N GLU A 105 -3.46 -0.29 0.18
CA GLU A 105 -4.78 -0.23 0.82
C GLU A 105 -5.89 -0.34 -0.23
N ASP A 106 -6.87 -1.20 0.04
CA ASP A 106 -8.08 -1.35 -0.77
C ASP A 106 -9.23 -0.55 -0.17
N HIS A 107 -9.84 0.30 -0.99
CA HIS A 107 -10.92 1.20 -0.60
C HIS A 107 -12.14 0.96 -1.50
N ILE A 108 -13.30 0.70 -0.90
CA ILE A 108 -14.56 0.66 -1.66
C ILE A 108 -15.00 2.10 -1.99
N THR A 109 -15.48 2.33 -3.21
CA THR A 109 -15.92 3.66 -3.62
C THR A 109 -17.40 3.88 -3.32
N ASP A 110 -17.75 5.10 -2.90
CA ASP A 110 -19.13 5.51 -2.62
C ASP A 110 -20.05 5.32 -3.85
N GLU A 111 -19.51 5.52 -5.05
CA GLU A 111 -20.21 5.32 -6.32
C GLU A 111 -20.71 3.87 -6.49
N TYR A 112 -19.85 2.90 -6.15
CA TYR A 112 -20.21 1.49 -6.21
C TYR A 112 -21.27 1.12 -5.16
N MET A 113 -21.12 1.62 -3.93
CA MET A 113 -22.11 1.41 -2.87
C MET A 113 -23.46 2.01 -3.25
N GLY A 114 -23.48 3.21 -3.84
CA GLY A 114 -24.70 3.86 -4.33
C GLY A 114 -25.39 3.08 -5.44
N ASN A 115 -24.64 2.45 -6.34
CA ASN A 115 -25.19 1.63 -7.43
C ASN A 115 -25.70 0.26 -6.95
N LEU A 116 -25.07 -0.34 -5.93
CA LEU A 116 -25.58 -1.55 -5.29
C LEU A 116 -26.95 -1.33 -4.63
N HIS A 117 -27.11 -0.21 -3.91
CA HIS A 117 -28.38 0.13 -3.26
C HIS A 117 -29.51 0.39 -4.27
N LYS A 118 -29.21 1.07 -5.39
CA LYS A 118 -30.20 1.27 -6.46
C LYS A 118 -30.64 -0.05 -7.09
N LYS A 119 -29.71 -0.99 -7.27
CA LYS A 119 -30.00 -2.29 -7.87
C LYS A 119 -30.86 -3.19 -6.96
N SER A 120 -30.79 -3.02 -5.64
CA SER A 120 -31.65 -3.75 -4.70
C SER A 120 -33.06 -3.17 -4.56
N ASP A 121 -33.28 -1.91 -4.97
CA ASP A 121 -34.59 -1.24 -4.89
C ASP A 121 -35.43 -1.45 -6.16
N GLU A 122 -34.87 -2.08 -7.20
CA GLU A 122 -35.52 -2.38 -8.48
C GLU A 122 -35.99 -3.85 -8.61
N ASP A 123 -35.78 -4.68 -7.57
CA ASP A 123 -36.24 -6.08 -7.44
C ASP A 123 -37.41 -6.20 -6.45
#